data_AF-A0A1V4RSU6-F1
#
_entry.id   AF-A0A1V4RSU6-F1
#
_cell.length_a   1.000
_cell.length_b   1.000
_cell.length_c   1.000
_cell.angle_alpha   90.00
_cell.angle_beta   90.00
_cell.angle_gamma   90.00
#
_symmetry.space_group_name_H-M   'P 1'
#
loop_
_entity.id
_entity.type
_entity.pdbx_description
1 polymer ?
#
loop_
_entity_poly.entity_id
_entity_poly.type
_entity_poly.pdbx_seq_one_letter_code
_entity_poly.pdbx_strand_id
1 'polypeptide(L)'
;MRFLKKASGDSSLNNHILDEIVISFAASLDKYLSVISVLAGIAPLLGLLGTVTGMVTTFSVISIFGTGNAKAMAAGISEALITTQSGLVVAIPGFYMSNYLYRKSNSLKHKIASTAIHLKTYI
;
A
#
# COMPACT_ATOMS: atom_id res chain seq x y z
N MET A 1 28.19 11.27 -7.86
CA MET A 1 29.05 12.26 -8.55
C MET A 1 28.85 12.24 -10.08
N ARG A 2 27.63 12.43 -10.59
CA ARG A 2 27.36 12.53 -12.05
C ARG A 2 26.98 13.95 -12.50
N PHE A 3 26.64 14.84 -11.56
CA PHE A 3 26.22 16.22 -11.81
C PHE A 3 27.40 17.13 -12.23
N LEU A 4 28.53 17.04 -11.51
CA LEU A 4 29.73 17.84 -11.79
C LEU A 4 30.44 17.49 -13.11
N LYS A 5 30.09 16.36 -13.74
CA LYS A 5 30.66 15.96 -15.04
C LYS A 5 29.90 16.53 -16.24
N LYS A 6 28.78 17.22 -15.99
CA LYS A 6 27.84 17.73 -17.01
C LYS A 6 27.43 19.19 -16.76
N ALA A 7 28.15 19.89 -15.88
CA ALA A 7 28.01 21.33 -15.69
C ALA A 7 28.54 22.02 -16.96
N SER A 8 27.67 22.16 -17.95
CA SER A 8 27.88 23.10 -19.04
C SER A 8 27.90 24.50 -18.42
N GLY A 9 28.70 25.43 -18.96
CA GLY A 9 28.77 26.82 -18.49
C GLY A 9 27.47 27.63 -18.67
N ASP A 10 26.34 26.96 -18.82
CA ASP A 10 25.00 27.50 -19.01
C ASP A 10 24.14 27.15 -17.78
N SER A 11 23.85 28.16 -16.97
CA SER A 11 23.03 28.05 -15.75
C SER A 11 21.60 27.57 -16.04
N SER A 12 21.06 27.81 -17.24
CA SER A 12 19.72 27.34 -17.62
C SER A 12 19.65 25.82 -17.75
N LEU A 13 20.68 25.21 -18.35
CA LEU A 13 20.84 23.76 -18.49
C LEU A 13 21.01 23.07 -17.14
N ASN A 14 21.80 23.65 -16.24
CA ASN A 14 22.00 23.09 -14.90
C ASN A 14 20.71 23.10 -14.08
N ASN A 15 19.92 24.19 -14.16
CA ASN A 15 18.62 24.28 -13.52
C ASN A 15 17.64 23.22 -14.03
N HIS A 16 17.59 22.99 -15.34
CA HIS A 16 16.71 21.99 -15.93
C HIS A 16 17.06 20.56 -15.48
N ILE A 17 18.36 20.21 -15.49
CA ILE A 17 18.82 18.88 -15.04
C ILE A 17 18.54 18.69 -13.53
N LEU A 18 18.72 19.73 -12.71
CA LEU A 18 18.36 19.66 -11.29
C LEU A 18 16.87 19.36 -11.10
N ASP A 19 15.99 20.07 -11.80
CA ASP A 19 14.55 19.87 -11.71
C ASP A 19 14.15 18.46 -12.17
N GLU A 20 14.73 17.97 -13.25
CA GLU A 20 14.48 16.62 -13.76
C GLU A 20 14.90 15.53 -12.75
N ILE A 21 16.06 15.71 -12.09
CA ILE A 21 16.51 14.80 -11.02
C ILE A 21 15.57 14.84 -9.82
N VAL A 22 15.14 16.03 -9.39
CA VAL A 22 14.22 16.19 -8.25
C VAL A 22 12.89 15.51 -8.54
N ILE A 23 12.33 15.70 -9.74
CA ILE A 23 11.07 15.07 -10.17
C ILE A 23 11.23 13.55 -10.21
N SER A 24 12.28 13.04 -10.84
CA SER A 24 12.56 11.61 -10.94
C SER A 24 12.72 10.96 -9.55
N PHE A 25 13.47 11.60 -8.66
CA PHE A 25 13.67 11.10 -7.31
C PHE A 25 12.39 11.15 -6.48
N ALA A 26 11.63 12.25 -6.56
CA ALA A 26 10.35 12.39 -5.87
C ALA A 26 9.34 11.31 -6.30
N ALA A 27 9.26 11.00 -7.59
CA ALA A 27 8.42 9.92 -8.10
C ALA A 27 8.85 8.53 -7.58
N SER A 28 10.16 8.29 -7.43
CA SER A 28 10.66 7.02 -6.92
C SER A 28 10.27 6.72 -5.47
N LEU A 29 10.03 7.77 -4.65
CA LEU A 29 9.62 7.63 -3.25
C LEU A 29 8.19 7.09 -3.09
N ASP A 30 7.34 7.24 -4.11
CA ASP A 30 5.95 6.78 -4.06
C ASP A 30 5.73 5.40 -4.70
N LYS A 31 6.72 4.89 -5.44
CA LYS A 31 6.60 3.73 -6.33
C LYS A 31 5.90 2.52 -5.69
N TYR A 32 6.23 2.22 -4.43
CA TYR A 32 5.69 1.06 -3.72
C TYR A 32 4.60 1.41 -2.70
N LEU A 33 4.39 2.70 -2.39
CA LEU A 33 3.41 3.12 -1.40
C LEU A 33 1.98 2.84 -1.88
N SER A 34 1.72 3.04 -3.17
CA SER A 34 0.44 2.72 -3.79
C SER A 34 0.11 1.23 -3.67
N VAL A 35 1.11 0.37 -3.93
CA VAL A 35 0.95 -1.09 -3.83
C VAL A 35 0.61 -1.51 -2.40
N ILE A 36 1.30 -0.96 -1.40
CA ILE A 36 1.02 -1.26 0.02
C ILE A 36 -0.42 -0.88 0.38
N SER A 37 -0.87 0.31 -0.05
CA SER A 37 -2.22 0.79 0.19
C SER A 37 -3.28 -0.12 -0.44
N VAL A 38 -3.05 -0.54 -1.68
CA VAL A 38 -3.95 -1.45 -2.41
C VAL A 38 -4.02 -2.81 -1.73
N LEU A 39 -2.87 -3.40 -1.36
CA LEU A 39 -2.85 -4.69 -0.67
C LEU A 39 -3.55 -4.64 0.70
N ALA A 40 -3.35 -3.57 1.46
CA ALA A 40 -4.07 -3.33 2.71
C ALA A 40 -5.59 -3.23 2.49
N GLY A 41 -6.03 -2.61 1.38
CA GLY A 41 -7.43 -2.54 1.00
C GLY A 41 -8.04 -3.83 0.46
N ILE A 42 -7.24 -4.71 -0.15
CA ILE A 42 -7.70 -6.02 -0.64
C ILE A 42 -7.83 -7.04 0.50
N ALA A 43 -7.03 -6.94 1.56
CA ALA A 43 -7.04 -7.92 2.67
C ALA A 43 -8.43 -8.15 3.31
N PRO A 44 -9.26 -7.13 3.63
CA PRO A 44 -10.62 -7.33 4.13
C PRO A 44 -11.55 -7.98 3.11
N LEU A 45 -11.36 -7.67 1.82
CA LEU A 45 -12.17 -8.25 0.73
C LEU A 45 -11.89 -9.75 0.58
N LEU A 46 -10.64 -10.18 0.79
CA LEU A 46 -10.29 -11.60 0.85
C LEU A 46 -10.90 -12.28 2.07
N GLY A 47 -10.93 -11.61 3.23
CA GLY A 47 -11.61 -12.12 4.44
C GLY A 47 -13.11 -12.30 4.22
N LEU A 48 -13.75 -11.34 3.56
CA LEU A 48 -15.15 -11.41 3.14
C LEU A 48 -15.39 -12.55 2.14
N LEU A 49 -14.51 -12.75 1.15
CA LEU A 49 -14.58 -13.90 0.26
C LEU A 49 -14.59 -15.21 1.05
N GLY A 50 -13.72 -15.33 2.07
CA GLY A 50 -13.70 -16.48 2.97
C GLY A 50 -15.03 -16.70 3.71
N THR A 51 -15.75 -15.63 4.08
CA THR A 51 -17.10 -15.78 4.67
C THR A 51 -18.09 -16.40 3.71
N VAL A 52 -18.05 -16.01 2.45
CA VAL A 52 -18.93 -16.54 1.42
C VAL A 52 -18.64 -18.04 1.26
N THR A 53 -17.36 -18.43 1.20
CA THR A 53 -16.96 -19.84 1.11
C THR A 53 -17.38 -20.66 2.34
N GLY A 54 -17.20 -20.14 3.56
CA GLY A 54 -17.62 -20.82 4.79
C GLY A 54 -19.15 -20.98 4.89
N MET A 55 -19.90 -19.96 4.45
CA MET A 55 -21.36 -20.03 4.38
C MET A 55 -21.85 -21.01 3.31
N VAL A 56 -21.20 -21.09 2.15
CA VAL A 56 -21.49 -22.10 1.13
C VAL A 56 -21.31 -23.51 1.69
N THR A 57 -20.22 -23.74 2.43
CA THR A 57 -19.95 -25.02 3.10
C THR A 57 -21.03 -25.34 4.14
N THR A 58 -21.45 -24.34 4.93
CA THR A 58 -22.53 -24.48 5.91
C THR A 58 -23.86 -24.86 5.25
N PHE A 59 -24.22 -24.22 4.13
CA PHE A 59 -25.44 -24.57 3.40
C PHE A 59 -25.37 -25.96 2.76
N SER A 60 -24.20 -26.41 2.31
CA SER A 60 -24.01 -27.77 1.82
C SER A 60 -24.28 -28.82 2.91
N VAL A 61 -23.80 -28.59 4.14
CA VAL A 61 -24.11 -29.45 5.30
C VAL A 61 -25.61 -29.51 5.56
N ILE A 62 -26.30 -28.37 5.53
CA ILE A 62 -27.76 -28.30 5.71
C ILE A 62 -28.48 -29.08 4.61
N SER A 63 -28.03 -28.96 3.36
CA SER A 63 -28.66 -29.66 2.23
C SER A 63 -28.57 -31.19 2.34
N ILE A 64 -27.48 -31.71 2.91
CA ILE A 64 -27.22 -33.16 2.98
C ILE A 64 -27.79 -33.77 4.27
N PHE A 65 -27.59 -33.10 5.40
CA PHE A 65 -27.89 -33.63 6.73
C PHE A 65 -29.07 -32.94 7.41
N GLY A 66 -29.74 -32.00 6.72
CA GLY A 66 -30.71 -31.11 7.35
C GLY A 66 -30.06 -30.27 8.45
N THR A 67 -30.87 -29.85 9.41
CA THR A 67 -30.40 -29.11 10.60
C THR A 67 -29.87 -30.03 11.71
N GLY A 68 -29.79 -31.34 11.46
CA GLY A 68 -29.41 -32.35 12.46
C GLY A 68 -27.92 -32.35 12.81
N ASN A 69 -27.06 -31.78 11.95
CA ASN A 69 -25.61 -31.72 12.19
C ASN A 69 -25.14 -30.31 12.59
N ALA A 70 -25.62 -29.84 13.74
CA ALA A 70 -25.31 -28.51 14.28
C ALA A 70 -23.80 -28.26 14.47
N LYS A 71 -23.02 -29.30 14.78
CA LYS A 71 -21.56 -29.18 14.96
C LYS A 71 -20.85 -28.84 13.66
N ALA A 72 -21.21 -29.50 12.55
CA ALA A 72 -20.62 -29.20 11.24
C ALA A 72 -21.05 -27.82 10.73
N MET A 73 -22.30 -27.41 10.98
CA MET A 73 -22.76 -26.06 10.66
C MET A 73 -21.98 -24.98 11.44
N ALA A 74 -21.81 -25.18 12.76
CA ALA A 74 -21.05 -24.26 13.60
C ALA A 74 -19.58 -24.14 13.15
N ALA A 75 -18.98 -25.22 12.65
CA ALA A 75 -17.62 -25.20 12.11
C ALA A 75 -17.51 -24.30 10.87
N GLY A 76 -18.40 -24.41 9.89
CA GLY A 76 -18.38 -23.57 8.67
C GLY A 76 -18.63 -22.09 8.95
N ILE A 77 -19.51 -21.78 9.92
CA ILE A 77 -19.74 -20.40 10.38
C ILE A 77 -18.50 -19.87 11.11
N SER A 78 -17.90 -20.67 11.98
CA SER A 78 -16.68 -20.27 12.70
C SER A 78 -15.52 -19.99 11.73
N GLU A 79 -15.36 -20.82 10.69
CA GLU A 79 -14.35 -20.60 9.65
C GLU A 79 -14.58 -19.27 8.93
N ALA A 80 -15.83 -18.99 8.51
CA ALA A 80 -16.20 -17.72 7.90
C ALA A 80 -15.85 -16.50 8.78
N LEU A 81 -16.08 -16.58 10.09
CA LEU A 81 -15.75 -15.49 11.01
C LEU A 81 -14.24 -15.30 11.17
N ILE A 82 -13.49 -16.40 11.28
CA ILE A 82 -12.02 -16.35 11.39
C ILE A 82 -11.39 -15.75 10.14
N THR A 83 -11.89 -16.05 8.94
CA THR A 83 -11.35 -15.44 7.71
C THR A 83 -11.56 -13.92 7.69
N THR A 84 -12.74 -13.43 8.10
CA THR A 84 -12.98 -11.98 8.22
C THR A 84 -12.05 -11.32 9.22
N GLN A 85 -11.95 -11.92 10.41
CA GLN A 85 -11.09 -11.41 11.47
C GLN A 85 -9.64 -11.32 10.97
N SER A 86 -9.15 -12.36 10.29
CA SER A 86 -7.78 -12.39 9.76
C SER A 86 -7.53 -11.29 8.72
N GLY A 87 -8.48 -11.04 7.81
CA GLY A 87 -8.39 -9.95 6.83
C GLY A 87 -8.30 -8.57 7.50
N LEU A 88 -9.08 -8.35 8.56
CA LEU A 88 -9.05 -7.09 9.33
C LEU A 88 -7.75 -6.93 10.12
N VAL A 89 -7.23 -8.00 10.72
CA VAL A 89 -5.96 -8.00 11.46
C VAL A 89 -4.79 -7.59 10.56
N VAL A 90 -4.83 -7.94 9.27
CA VAL A 90 -3.81 -7.51 8.29
C VAL A 90 -4.07 -6.08 7.79
N ALA A 91 -5.33 -5.74 7.51
CA ALA A 91 -5.68 -4.46 6.90
C ALA A 91 -5.44 -3.26 7.83
N ILE A 92 -5.77 -3.37 9.12
CA ILE A 92 -5.66 -2.25 10.07
C ILE A 92 -4.20 -1.76 10.19
N PRO A 93 -3.20 -2.63 10.50
CA PRO A 93 -1.80 -2.22 10.49
C PRO A 93 -1.32 -1.79 9.10
N GLY A 94 -1.79 -2.45 8.04
CA GLY A 94 -1.45 -2.12 6.65
C GLY A 94 -1.81 -0.69 6.27
N PHE A 95 -3.03 -0.25 6.60
CA PHE A 95 -3.46 1.12 6.36
C PHE A 95 -2.71 2.14 7.21
N TYR A 96 -2.47 1.83 8.49
CA TYR A 96 -1.68 2.69 9.36
C TYR A 96 -0.27 2.90 8.78
N MET A 97 0.40 1.80 8.40
CA MET A 97 1.75 1.84 7.84
C MET A 97 1.79 2.56 6.48
N SER A 98 0.81 2.29 5.60
CA SER A 98 0.67 2.99 4.32
C SER A 98 0.62 4.50 4.52
N ASN A 99 -0.29 4.98 5.38
CA ASN A 99 -0.44 6.40 5.66
C ASN A 99 0.82 7.02 6.31
N TYR A 100 1.45 6.30 7.23
CA TYR A 100 2.71 6.74 7.84
C TYR A 100 3.83 6.90 6.79
N LEU A 101 3.98 5.94 5.89
CA LEU A 101 4.98 5.99 4.82
C LEU A 101 4.68 7.10 3.80
N TYR A 102 3.42 7.34 3.46
CA TYR A 102 3.02 8.48 2.62
C TYR A 102 3.42 9.81 3.24
N ARG A 103 3.14 10.00 4.53
CA ARG A 103 3.57 11.21 5.28
C ARG A 103 5.08 11.38 5.26
N LYS A 104 5.82 10.28 5.46
CA LYS A 104 7.29 10.29 5.41
C LYS A 104 7.81 10.61 4.01
N SER A 105 7.25 10.02 2.96
CA SER A 105 7.57 10.32 1.56
C SER A 105 7.38 11.80 1.24
N ASN A 106 6.23 12.38 1.60
CA ASN A 106 5.97 13.79 1.37
C ASN A 106 6.94 14.70 2.13
N SER A 107 7.27 14.38 3.39
CA SER A 107 8.29 15.13 4.14
C SER A 107 9.66 15.08 3.44
N LEU A 108 10.06 13.91 2.92
CA LEU A 108 11.32 13.76 2.17
C LEU A 108 11.31 14.56 0.87
N LYS A 109 10.21 14.52 0.10
CA LYS A 109 10.07 15.34 -1.12
C LYS A 109 10.21 16.83 -0.84
N HIS A 110 9.59 17.32 0.23
CA HIS A 110 9.74 18.72 0.64
C HIS A 110 11.18 19.09 0.98
N LYS A 111 11.91 18.21 1.70
CA LYS A 111 13.34 18.43 2.01
C LYS A 111 14.21 18.49 0.76
N ILE A 112 13.95 17.60 -0.20
CA ILE A 112 14.69 17.56 -1.48
C ILE A 112 14.41 18.81 -2.30
N ALA A 113 13.14 19.21 -2.42
CA ALA A 113 12.76 20.43 -3.13
C ALA A 113 13.39 21.69 -2.50
N SER A 114 13.34 21.81 -1.17
CA SER A 114 13.98 22.92 -0.46
C SER A 114 15.49 22.96 -0.69
N THR A 115 16.16 21.81 -0.63
CA THR A 115 17.62 21.72 -0.86
C THR A 115 17.97 22.07 -2.32
N ALA A 116 17.13 21.67 -3.29
CA ALA A 116 17.30 22.03 -4.68
C ALA A 116 17.20 23.54 -4.89
N ILE A 117 16.22 24.22 -4.25
CA ILE A 117 16.08 25.69 -4.31
C ILE A 117 17.34 26.39 -3.79
N HIS A 118 17.89 25.93 -2.67
CA HIS A 118 19.15 26.47 -2.15
C HIS A 118 20.31 26.26 -3.12
N LEU A 119 20.40 25.08 -3.74
CA LEU A 119 21.48 24.76 -4.69
C LEU A 119 21.40 25.60 -5.97
N LYS A 120 20.18 25.92 -6.44
CA LYS A 120 19.97 26.84 -7.58
C LYS A 120 20.51 28.26 -7.34
N THR A 121 20.74 28.65 -6.09
CA THR A 121 21.32 29.97 -5.78
C THR A 121 22.84 30.00 -6.01
N TYR A 122 23.49 28.83 -6.12
CA TYR A 122 24.94 28.69 -6.23
C TYR A 122 25.43 28.21 -7.61
N ILE A 123 24.53 27.94 -8.57
CA ILE A 123 24.83 27.39 -9.91
C ILE A 123 24.17 28.27 -10.98
#